data_AF-A0A075R8T5-F1
#
_entry.id   AF-A0A075R8T5-F1
#
_cell.length_a   1.000
_cell.length_b   1.000
_cell.length_c   1.000
_cell.angle_alpha   90.00
_cell.angle_beta   90.00
_cell.angle_gamma   90.00
#
_symmetry.space_group_name_H-M   'P 1'
#
loop_
_entity.id
_entity.type
_entity.pdbx_description
1 polymer ?
#
loop_
_entity_poly.entity_id
_entity_poly.type
_entity_poly.pdbx_seq_one_letter_code
_entity_poly.pdbx_strand_id
1 'polypeptide(L)'
;MSRLEEYVSSILSHGEFSEQDRIELAEEFLDHLYQLQRDYLQAGYSKEEAERLAICDFGGEQEIGQELQESQAPHYRLLLLLVGAGTILFTILYYLYALFILQAFLPLPMVIGMLLGSSLLWFYWNPEHIFQRKLLISTILILLTFSFLYWGYVGFLGTKWIRNFLLANTALLLILSWITLVLTAWKKPLHLTLSERKRRNVIHTANLSLLLIMLYPLIKWFSGILLFGWFFAIFPVCFLLGWACLYWVQYKLIGRIPVLGLLFGMSSAVIVGLLCSV
;
A
#
# COMPACT_ATOMS: atom_id res chain seq x y z
N MET A 1 -9.62 -1.37 36.24
CA MET A 1 -10.02 -2.12 35.04
C MET A 1 -10.37 -3.53 35.51
N SER A 2 -11.29 -4.22 34.83
CA SER A 2 -11.55 -5.63 35.13
C SER A 2 -10.35 -6.48 34.67
N ARG A 3 -10.16 -7.68 35.23
CA ARG A 3 -9.10 -8.60 34.79
C ARG A 3 -9.21 -8.97 33.31
N LEU A 4 -10.44 -9.06 32.79
CA LEU A 4 -10.72 -9.33 31.39
C LEU A 4 -10.29 -8.14 30.50
N GLU A 5 -10.54 -6.90 30.93
CA GLU A 5 -10.07 -5.70 30.23
C GLU A 5 -8.54 -5.61 30.19
N GLU A 6 -7.87 -5.94 31.29
CA GLU A 6 -6.40 -5.98 31.33
C GLU A 6 -5.84 -7.05 30.38
N TYR A 7 -6.46 -8.23 30.35
CA TYR A 7 -6.09 -9.31 29.43
C TYR A 7 -6.29 -8.91 27.95
N VAL A 8 -7.43 -8.32 27.59
CA VAL A 8 -7.69 -7.83 26.22
C VAL A 8 -6.71 -6.72 25.84
N SER A 9 -6.45 -5.78 26.75
CA SER A 9 -5.43 -4.74 26.54
C SER A 9 -4.05 -5.35 26.30
N SER A 10 -3.71 -6.41 27.04
CA SER A 10 -2.47 -7.16 26.85
C SER A 10 -2.40 -7.84 25.48
N ILE A 11 -3.45 -8.56 25.04
CA ILE A 11 -3.53 -9.14 23.68
C ILE A 11 -3.27 -8.07 22.61
N LEU A 12 -3.98 -6.94 22.71
CA LEU A 12 -3.89 -5.85 21.74
C LEU A 12 -2.56 -5.09 21.81
N SER A 13 -1.80 -5.23 22.90
CA SER A 13 -0.43 -4.70 23.02
C SER A 13 0.58 -5.52 22.23
N HIS A 14 0.30 -6.79 21.97
CA HIS A 14 1.16 -7.70 21.21
C HIS A 14 0.96 -7.61 19.69
N GLY A 15 -0.01 -6.81 19.21
CA GLY A 15 -0.28 -6.60 17.78
C GLY A 15 -0.40 -5.13 17.37
N GLU A 16 -0.27 -4.88 16.07
CA GLU A 16 -0.18 -3.53 15.50
C GLU A 16 -1.52 -3.10 14.91
N PHE A 17 -2.45 -2.73 15.78
CA PHE A 17 -3.80 -2.32 15.39
C PHE A 17 -3.94 -0.80 15.35
N SER A 18 -4.75 -0.27 14.44
CA SER A 18 -5.14 1.15 14.49
C SER A 18 -5.99 1.42 15.74
N GLU A 19 -6.10 2.66 16.21
CA GLU A 19 -6.94 2.96 17.40
C GLU A 19 -8.37 2.47 17.22
N GLN A 20 -8.93 2.61 16.03
CA GLN A 20 -10.30 2.16 15.77
C GLN A 20 -10.41 0.63 15.72
N ASP A 21 -9.43 -0.05 15.11
CA ASP A 21 -9.39 -1.52 15.14
C ASP A 21 -9.15 -2.03 16.57
N ARG A 22 -8.38 -1.31 17.41
CA ARG A 22 -8.21 -1.64 18.83
C ARG A 22 -9.52 -1.56 19.58
N ILE A 23 -10.32 -0.53 19.34
CA ILE A 23 -11.64 -0.39 19.98
C ILE A 23 -12.57 -1.51 19.50
N GLU A 24 -12.68 -1.73 18.19
CA GLU A 24 -13.55 -2.76 17.61
C GLU A 24 -13.14 -4.17 18.10
N LEU A 25 -11.84 -4.50 18.07
CA LEU A 25 -11.32 -5.78 18.58
C LEU A 25 -11.45 -5.91 20.10
N ALA A 26 -11.27 -4.82 20.85
CA ALA A 26 -11.46 -4.84 22.29
C ALA A 26 -12.91 -5.14 22.65
N GLU A 27 -13.87 -4.51 21.97
CA GLU A 27 -15.30 -4.78 22.14
C GLU A 27 -15.63 -6.24 21.81
N GLU A 28 -15.17 -6.75 20.66
CA GLU A 28 -15.41 -8.14 20.23
C GLU A 28 -14.80 -9.16 21.22
N PHE A 29 -13.55 -8.96 21.64
CA PHE A 29 -12.89 -9.87 22.58
C PHE A 29 -13.51 -9.82 23.96
N LEU A 30 -13.89 -8.64 24.45
CA LEU A 30 -14.60 -8.52 25.71
C LEU A 30 -15.96 -9.20 25.66
N ASP A 31 -16.72 -9.04 24.59
CA ASP A 31 -18.02 -9.69 24.42
C ASP A 31 -17.88 -11.23 24.49
N HIS A 32 -16.90 -11.80 23.79
CA HIS A 32 -16.62 -13.24 23.86
C HIS A 32 -16.15 -13.70 25.25
N LEU A 33 -15.28 -12.95 25.91
CA LEU A 33 -14.80 -13.27 27.25
C LEU A 33 -15.92 -13.19 28.30
N TYR A 34 -16.81 -12.19 28.20
CA TYR A 34 -17.98 -12.08 29.07
C TYR A 34 -18.99 -13.19 28.80
N GLN A 35 -19.13 -13.66 27.56
CA GLN A 35 -19.93 -14.83 27.23
C GLN A 35 -19.36 -16.08 27.93
N LEU A 36 -18.07 -16.36 27.78
CA LEU A 36 -17.39 -17.49 28.45
C LEU A 36 -17.50 -17.40 29.98
N GLN A 37 -17.29 -16.21 30.55
CA GLN A 37 -17.45 -15.99 31.99
C GLN A 37 -18.87 -16.33 32.46
N ARG A 38 -19.90 -15.93 31.70
CA ARG A 38 -21.30 -16.24 32.03
C ARG A 38 -21.58 -17.74 31.97
N ASP A 39 -21.04 -18.44 30.98
CA ASP A 39 -21.21 -19.89 30.86
C ASP A 39 -20.60 -20.61 32.07
N TYR A 40 -19.41 -20.17 32.53
CA TYR A 40 -18.78 -20.69 33.74
C TYR A 40 -19.54 -20.32 35.03
N LEU A 41 -20.08 -19.11 35.14
CA LEU A 41 -20.95 -18.74 36.26
C LEU A 41 -22.21 -19.62 36.30
N GLN A 42 -22.81 -19.93 35.15
CA GLN A 42 -23.97 -20.82 35.05
C GLN A 42 -23.62 -22.28 35.38
N ALA A 43 -22.39 -22.70 35.09
CA ALA A 43 -21.87 -24.01 35.49
C ALA A 43 -21.56 -24.12 37.00
N GLY A 44 -21.75 -23.05 37.77
CA GLY A 44 -21.64 -23.05 39.23
C GLY A 44 -20.26 -22.64 39.78
N TYR A 45 -19.36 -22.13 38.93
CA TYR A 45 -18.07 -21.63 39.37
C TYR A 45 -18.21 -20.27 40.08
N SER A 46 -17.28 -19.98 40.98
CA SER A 46 -17.17 -18.63 41.57
C SER A 46 -16.78 -17.61 40.50
N LYS A 47 -17.04 -16.32 40.77
CA LYS A 47 -16.72 -15.25 39.82
C LYS A 47 -15.22 -15.22 39.47
N GLU A 48 -14.34 -15.38 40.46
CA GLU A 48 -12.90 -15.39 40.20
C GLU A 48 -12.46 -16.62 39.38
N GLU A 49 -13.06 -17.79 39.64
CA GLU A 49 -12.78 -19.01 38.87
C GLU A 49 -13.29 -18.92 37.44
N ALA A 50 -14.49 -18.36 37.24
CA ALA A 50 -15.10 -18.15 35.94
C ALA A 50 -14.27 -17.19 35.07
N GLU A 51 -13.72 -16.10 35.64
CA GLU A 51 -12.81 -15.20 34.92
C GLU A 51 -11.52 -15.90 34.51
N ARG A 52 -10.92 -16.67 35.42
CA ARG A 52 -9.68 -17.40 35.13
C ARG A 52 -9.90 -18.46 34.05
N LEU A 53 -11.00 -19.21 34.11
CA LEU A 53 -11.34 -20.22 33.12
C LEU A 53 -11.65 -19.59 31.77
N ALA A 54 -12.38 -18.48 31.73
CA ALA A 54 -12.64 -17.74 30.49
C ALA A 54 -11.35 -17.29 29.81
N ILE A 55 -10.38 -16.75 30.55
CA ILE A 55 -9.05 -16.37 30.00
C ILE A 55 -8.30 -17.61 29.50
N CYS A 56 -8.31 -18.71 30.26
CA CYS A 56 -7.58 -19.92 29.91
C CYS A 56 -8.11 -20.57 28.63
N ASP A 57 -9.43 -20.60 28.47
CA ASP A 57 -10.11 -21.11 27.28
C ASP A 57 -9.95 -20.20 26.06
N PHE A 58 -9.88 -18.89 26.28
CA PHE A 58 -9.68 -17.92 25.21
C PHE A 58 -8.27 -18.04 24.61
N GLY A 59 -7.25 -18.32 25.45
CA GLY A 59 -5.90 -18.70 25.02
C GLY A 59 -4.80 -17.77 25.55
N GLY A 60 -3.57 -17.93 25.02
CA GLY A 60 -2.42 -17.14 25.43
C GLY A 60 -2.43 -15.73 24.82
N GLU A 61 -2.26 -14.69 25.65
CA GLU A 61 -2.29 -13.29 25.20
C GLU A 61 -1.29 -12.97 24.08
N GLN A 62 -0.08 -13.53 24.18
CA GLN A 62 0.99 -13.34 23.21
C GLN A 62 0.73 -14.10 21.90
N GLU A 63 0.21 -15.33 22.00
CA GLU A 63 -0.09 -16.19 20.85
C GLU A 63 -1.21 -15.59 20.02
N ILE A 64 -2.33 -15.22 20.66
CA ILE A 64 -3.48 -14.58 20.00
C ILE A 64 -3.07 -13.25 19.36
N GLY A 65 -2.30 -12.41 20.07
CA GLY A 65 -1.84 -11.13 19.53
C GLY A 65 -0.97 -11.28 18.28
N GLN A 66 -0.06 -12.27 18.28
CA GLN A 66 0.81 -12.56 17.13
C GLN A 66 0.04 -13.17 15.96
N GLU A 67 -0.84 -14.14 16.20
CA GLU A 67 -1.67 -14.75 15.16
C GLU A 67 -2.63 -13.73 14.51
N LEU A 68 -3.16 -12.81 15.31
CA LEU A 68 -4.01 -11.73 14.82
C LEU A 68 -3.23 -10.76 13.93
N GLN A 69 -1.97 -10.47 14.26
CA GLN A 69 -1.09 -9.66 13.43
C GLN A 69 -0.71 -10.37 12.12
N GLU A 70 -0.34 -11.64 12.19
CA GLU A 70 0.04 -12.45 11.03
C GLU A 70 -1.13 -12.69 10.09
N SER A 71 -2.35 -12.89 10.62
CA SER A 71 -3.56 -13.05 9.81
C SER A 71 -3.96 -11.77 9.07
N GLN A 72 -3.68 -10.59 9.62
CA GLN A 72 -4.09 -9.33 9.01
C GLN A 72 -3.21 -8.86 7.84
N ALA A 73 -1.90 -9.17 7.83
CA ALA A 73 -1.01 -8.74 6.73
C ALA A 73 0.27 -9.60 6.59
N PRO A 74 0.15 -10.90 6.25
CA PRO A 74 1.32 -11.76 6.11
C PRO A 74 2.21 -11.21 4.99
N HIS A 75 3.52 -11.11 5.27
CA HIS A 75 4.57 -10.66 4.35
C HIS A 75 4.57 -9.18 3.92
N TYR A 76 3.63 -8.32 4.37
CA TYR A 76 3.65 -6.89 4.00
C TYR A 76 4.93 -6.17 4.44
N ARG A 77 5.47 -6.51 5.62
CA ARG A 77 6.74 -5.97 6.12
C ARG A 77 7.92 -6.39 5.23
N LEU A 78 7.94 -7.64 4.79
CA LEU A 78 8.96 -8.14 3.86
C LEU A 78 8.93 -7.36 2.54
N LEU A 79 7.75 -7.01 2.04
CA LEU A 79 7.62 -6.20 0.83
C LEU A 79 8.18 -4.78 1.00
N LEU A 80 7.93 -4.12 2.14
CA LEU A 80 8.56 -2.82 2.45
C LEU A 80 10.09 -2.91 2.48
N LEU A 81 10.64 -3.99 3.06
CA LEU A 81 12.08 -4.26 3.05
C LEU A 81 12.61 -4.44 1.63
N LEU A 82 11.99 -5.32 0.84
CA LEU A 82 12.41 -5.63 -0.52
C LEU A 82 12.34 -4.41 -1.44
N VAL A 83 11.26 -3.63 -1.38
CA VAL A 83 11.13 -2.41 -2.16
C VAL A 83 12.11 -1.35 -1.67
N GLY A 84 12.23 -1.13 -0.36
CA GLY A 84 13.11 -0.12 0.22
C GLY A 84 14.59 -0.38 -0.08
N ALA A 85 15.09 -1.57 0.28
CA ALA A 85 16.47 -1.97 0.02
C ALA A 85 16.76 -2.11 -1.48
N GLY A 86 15.81 -2.69 -2.23
CA GLY A 86 15.89 -2.81 -3.68
C GLY A 86 15.97 -1.45 -4.38
N THR A 87 15.24 -0.45 -3.89
CA THR A 87 15.30 0.94 -4.41
C THR A 87 16.68 1.53 -4.23
N ILE A 88 17.30 1.38 -3.05
CA ILE A 88 18.63 1.93 -2.78
C ILE A 88 19.67 1.30 -3.71
N LEU A 89 19.65 -0.04 -3.83
CA LEU A 89 20.54 -0.74 -4.75
C LEU A 89 20.31 -0.31 -6.20
N PHE A 90 19.04 -0.21 -6.60
CA PHE A 90 18.64 0.22 -7.94
C PHE A 90 19.14 1.61 -8.28
N THR A 91 18.97 2.61 -7.41
CA THR A 91 19.44 3.96 -7.70
C THR A 91 20.96 4.05 -7.76
N ILE A 92 21.69 3.28 -6.95
CA ILE A 92 23.15 3.19 -7.06
C ILE A 92 23.54 2.62 -8.43
N LEU A 93 22.96 1.49 -8.84
CA LEU A 93 23.29 0.84 -10.12
C LEU A 93 22.99 1.76 -11.32
N TYR A 94 21.84 2.42 -11.32
CA TYR A 94 21.45 3.35 -12.39
C TYR A 94 22.30 4.62 -12.41
N TYR A 95 22.69 5.14 -11.24
CA TYR A 95 23.61 6.26 -11.16
C TYR A 95 24.99 5.91 -11.71
N LEU A 96 25.55 4.75 -11.32
CA LEU A 96 26.83 4.27 -11.86
C LEU A 96 26.75 4.07 -13.38
N TYR A 97 25.65 3.52 -13.87
CA TYR A 97 25.39 3.41 -15.32
C TYR A 97 25.38 4.78 -16.01
N ALA A 98 24.63 5.74 -15.48
CA ALA A 98 24.58 7.10 -16.03
C ALA A 98 25.98 7.76 -16.03
N LEU A 99 26.74 7.60 -14.95
CA LEU A 99 28.06 8.21 -14.80
C LEU A 99 29.10 7.58 -15.74
N PHE A 100 29.19 6.25 -15.81
CA PHE A 100 30.26 5.56 -16.53
C PHE A 100 29.92 5.24 -17.98
N ILE A 101 28.67 4.97 -18.31
CA ILE A 101 28.26 4.58 -19.67
C ILE A 101 27.71 5.78 -20.44
N LEU A 102 26.81 6.55 -19.82
CA LEU A 102 26.21 7.72 -20.47
C LEU A 102 27.05 9.00 -20.28
N GLN A 103 28.11 8.95 -19.45
CA GLN A 103 28.95 10.10 -19.12
C GLN A 103 28.12 11.30 -18.59
N ALA A 104 27.01 11.02 -17.93
CA ALA A 104 26.04 12.00 -17.45
C ALA A 104 26.06 12.06 -15.92
N PHE A 105 26.40 13.22 -15.37
CA PHE A 105 26.36 13.45 -13.93
C PHE A 105 24.95 13.85 -13.47
N LEU A 106 24.19 12.87 -12.99
CA LEU A 106 22.80 13.04 -12.54
C LEU A 106 22.63 12.59 -11.07
N PRO A 107 23.13 13.36 -10.08
CA PRO A 107 23.07 12.96 -8.67
C PRO A 107 21.67 13.11 -8.06
N LEU A 108 20.85 14.05 -8.54
CA LEU A 108 19.54 14.36 -7.95
C LEU A 108 18.58 13.15 -7.92
N PRO A 109 18.36 12.40 -9.03
CA PRO A 109 17.47 11.25 -8.98
C PRO A 109 17.97 10.12 -8.08
N MET A 110 19.29 10.00 -7.90
CA MET A 110 19.89 9.05 -6.94
C MET A 110 19.53 9.44 -5.51
N VAL A 111 19.76 10.71 -5.13
CA VAL A 111 19.45 11.22 -3.79
C VAL A 111 17.96 11.05 -3.49
N ILE A 112 17.10 11.40 -4.43
CA ILE A 112 15.64 11.25 -4.28
C ILE A 112 15.27 9.79 -4.04
N GLY A 113 15.77 8.85 -4.87
CA GLY A 113 15.45 7.43 -4.69
C GLY A 113 16.04 6.84 -3.40
N MET A 114 17.23 7.29 -2.97
CA MET A 114 17.79 6.89 -1.68
C MET A 114 16.92 7.38 -0.50
N LEU A 115 16.45 8.63 -0.54
CA LEU A 115 15.56 9.18 0.49
C LEU A 115 14.23 8.42 0.54
N LEU A 116 13.61 8.19 -0.61
CA LEU A 116 12.35 7.44 -0.70
C LEU A 116 12.51 5.97 -0.27
N GLY A 117 13.58 5.30 -0.70
CA GLY A 117 13.90 3.93 -0.28
C GLY A 117 14.17 3.82 1.22
N SER A 118 14.96 4.74 1.77
CA SER A 118 15.24 4.81 3.21
C SER A 118 13.99 5.10 4.03
N SER A 119 13.06 5.91 3.50
CA SER A 119 11.77 6.16 4.15
C SER A 119 10.92 4.90 4.25
N LEU A 120 10.91 4.03 3.23
CA LEU A 120 10.22 2.73 3.31
C LEU A 120 10.88 1.78 4.32
N LEU A 121 12.22 1.79 4.37
CA LEU A 121 12.96 1.02 5.38
C LEU A 121 12.65 1.51 6.80
N TRP A 122 12.49 2.81 7.00
CA TRP A 122 12.05 3.35 8.29
C TRP A 122 10.69 2.77 8.70
N PHE A 123 9.73 2.66 7.78
CA PHE A 123 8.44 1.99 8.04
C PHE A 123 8.57 0.48 8.30
N TYR A 124 9.57 -0.18 7.71
CA TYR A 124 9.84 -1.58 8.03
C TYR A 124 10.32 -1.77 9.48
N TRP A 125 11.15 -0.85 9.97
CA TRP A 125 11.66 -0.86 11.35
C TRP A 125 10.69 -0.29 12.39
N ASN A 126 9.79 0.62 11.98
CA ASN A 126 8.83 1.32 12.84
C ASN A 126 7.40 1.01 12.39
N PRO A 127 6.95 -0.25 12.53
CA PRO A 127 5.71 -0.72 11.94
C PRO A 127 4.44 -0.11 12.58
N GLU A 128 4.51 0.37 13.82
CA GLU A 128 3.45 1.08 14.54
C GLU A 128 2.89 2.28 13.76
N HIS A 129 3.72 2.87 12.88
CA HIS A 129 3.32 4.02 12.07
C HIS A 129 2.71 3.66 10.71
N ILE A 130 2.72 2.39 10.29
CA ILE A 130 2.25 1.96 8.98
C ILE A 130 0.76 2.27 8.79
N PHE A 131 -0.07 1.96 9.78
CA PHE A 131 -1.53 2.12 9.68
C PHE A 131 -1.97 3.59 9.70
N GLN A 132 -1.30 4.41 10.50
CA GLN A 132 -1.59 5.84 10.60
C GLN A 132 -1.13 6.62 9.37
N ARG A 133 -0.04 6.17 8.73
CA ARG A 133 0.62 6.87 7.62
C ARG A 133 0.43 6.19 6.26
N LYS A 134 -0.65 5.44 6.05
CA LYS A 134 -0.98 4.75 4.78
C LYS A 134 -0.91 5.67 3.56
N LEU A 135 -1.40 6.90 3.67
CA LEU A 135 -1.35 7.88 2.59
C LEU A 135 0.10 8.25 2.23
N LEU A 136 0.95 8.44 3.23
CA LEU A 136 2.35 8.78 3.02
C LEU A 136 3.10 7.61 2.39
N ILE A 137 2.90 6.37 2.86
CA ILE A 137 3.49 5.17 2.25
C ILE A 137 3.04 5.04 0.79
N SER A 138 1.76 5.24 0.51
CA SER A 138 1.21 5.18 -0.85
C SER A 138 1.82 6.25 -1.75
N THR A 139 1.97 7.49 -1.25
CA THR A 139 2.62 8.58 -1.97
C THR A 139 4.09 8.24 -2.28
N ILE A 140 4.83 7.70 -1.31
CA ILE A 140 6.22 7.26 -1.53
C ILE A 140 6.26 6.19 -2.63
N LEU A 141 5.39 5.17 -2.57
CA LEU A 141 5.36 4.09 -3.56
C LEU A 141 4.99 4.60 -4.97
N ILE A 142 4.07 5.56 -5.08
CA ILE A 142 3.75 6.23 -6.36
C ILE A 142 4.98 6.97 -6.88
N LEU A 143 5.65 7.78 -6.05
CA LEU A 143 6.87 8.50 -6.45
C LEU A 143 8.00 7.56 -6.87
N LEU A 144 8.16 6.43 -6.18
CA LEU A 144 9.11 5.39 -6.57
C LEU A 144 8.75 4.75 -7.91
N THR A 145 7.46 4.48 -8.15
CA THR A 145 6.98 3.96 -9.44
C THR A 145 7.33 4.90 -10.59
N PHE A 146 7.11 6.22 -10.41
CA PHE A 146 7.55 7.23 -11.38
C PHE A 146 9.07 7.20 -11.59
N SER A 147 9.84 7.14 -10.51
CA SER A 147 11.31 7.06 -10.57
C SER A 147 11.80 5.83 -11.33
N PHE A 148 11.21 4.66 -11.08
CA PHE A 148 11.56 3.42 -11.77
C PHE A 148 11.26 3.47 -13.26
N LEU A 149 10.10 4.03 -13.66
CA LEU A 149 9.76 4.19 -15.06
C LEU A 149 10.70 5.18 -15.78
N TYR A 150 11.05 6.29 -15.12
CA TYR A 150 12.04 7.24 -15.64
C TYR A 150 13.40 6.57 -15.86
N TRP A 151 13.90 5.85 -14.85
CA TRP A 151 15.16 5.13 -14.98
C TRP A 151 15.10 3.99 -15.99
N GLY A 152 13.98 3.27 -16.09
CA GLY A 152 13.76 2.28 -17.14
C GLY A 152 13.87 2.86 -18.54
N TYR A 153 13.36 4.08 -18.76
CA TYR A 153 13.54 4.81 -20.02
C TYR A 153 15.02 5.13 -20.28
N VAL A 154 15.76 5.63 -19.27
CA VAL A 154 17.20 5.90 -19.39
C VAL A 154 18.01 4.62 -19.67
N GLY A 155 17.64 3.50 -19.05
CA GLY A 155 18.25 2.19 -19.28
C GLY A 155 18.13 1.71 -20.73
N PHE A 156 17.12 2.19 -21.47
CA PHE A 156 16.92 1.85 -22.88
C PHE A 156 18.02 2.40 -23.81
N LEU A 157 18.72 3.45 -23.39
CA LEU A 157 19.79 4.11 -24.15
C LEU A 157 21.12 3.32 -24.16
N GLY A 158 21.18 2.17 -23.47
CA GLY A 158 22.41 1.41 -23.26
C GLY A 158 22.68 0.31 -24.27
N THR A 159 23.83 -0.34 -24.10
CA THR A 159 24.18 -1.57 -24.83
C THR A 159 23.20 -2.70 -24.50
N LYS A 160 23.02 -3.65 -25.41
CA LYS A 160 22.00 -4.71 -25.31
C LYS A 160 22.03 -5.47 -23.97
N TRP A 161 23.22 -5.80 -23.48
CA TRP A 161 23.36 -6.58 -22.24
C TRP A 161 23.00 -5.76 -20.99
N ILE A 162 23.59 -4.58 -20.86
CA ILE A 162 23.35 -3.66 -19.74
C ILE A 162 21.88 -3.22 -19.72
N ARG A 163 21.32 -2.88 -20.88
CA ARG A 163 19.91 -2.54 -21.04
C ARG A 163 19.00 -3.64 -20.51
N ASN A 164 19.20 -4.88 -20.93
CA ASN A 164 18.34 -5.98 -20.51
C ASN A 164 18.42 -6.23 -18.99
N PHE A 165 19.61 -6.15 -18.42
CA PHE A 165 19.81 -6.26 -16.97
C PHE A 165 19.08 -5.14 -16.21
N LEU A 166 19.28 -3.88 -16.62
CA LEU A 166 18.66 -2.73 -16.00
C LEU A 166 17.12 -2.75 -16.12
N LEU A 167 16.59 -3.13 -17.28
CA LEU A 167 15.14 -3.27 -17.50
C LEU A 167 14.53 -4.40 -16.67
N ALA A 168 15.23 -5.54 -16.51
CA ALA A 168 14.76 -6.62 -15.64
C ALA A 168 14.65 -6.17 -14.18
N ASN A 169 15.64 -5.43 -13.68
CA ASN A 169 15.60 -4.84 -12.34
C ASN A 169 14.46 -3.82 -12.19
N THR A 170 14.24 -2.97 -13.20
CA THR A 170 13.09 -2.04 -13.23
C THR A 170 11.76 -2.79 -13.16
N ALA A 171 11.58 -3.81 -14.00
CA ALA A 171 10.35 -4.60 -14.02
C ALA A 171 10.08 -5.27 -12.66
N LEU A 172 11.11 -5.86 -12.05
CA LEU A 172 11.00 -6.46 -10.73
C LEU A 172 10.54 -5.44 -9.67
N LEU A 173 11.17 -4.28 -9.60
CA LEU A 173 10.80 -3.24 -8.63
C LEU A 173 9.44 -2.61 -8.90
N LEU A 174 9.02 -2.48 -10.15
CA LEU A 174 7.67 -2.05 -10.50
C LEU A 174 6.63 -3.05 -9.99
N ILE A 175 6.87 -4.35 -10.18
CA ILE A 175 5.97 -5.40 -9.68
C ILE A 175 5.90 -5.36 -8.15
N LEU A 176 7.05 -5.33 -7.47
CA LEU A 176 7.10 -5.30 -6.01
C LEU A 176 6.43 -4.04 -5.44
N SER A 177 6.70 -2.86 -6.03
CA SER A 177 6.09 -1.59 -5.63
C SER A 177 4.58 -1.61 -5.84
N TRP A 178 4.13 -2.12 -6.99
CA TRP A 178 2.70 -2.24 -7.30
C TRP A 178 1.98 -3.19 -6.34
N ILE A 179 2.53 -4.37 -6.05
CA ILE A 179 1.97 -5.31 -5.07
C ILE A 179 1.88 -4.63 -3.70
N THR A 180 2.94 -3.96 -3.25
CA THR A 180 2.97 -3.27 -1.95
C THR A 180 1.91 -2.17 -1.90
N LEU A 181 1.73 -1.43 -2.98
CA LEU A 181 0.78 -0.35 -3.09
C LEU A 181 -0.67 -0.88 -3.06
N VAL A 182 -0.96 -1.99 -3.75
CA VAL A 182 -2.27 -2.67 -3.71
C VAL A 182 -2.58 -3.16 -2.30
N LEU A 183 -1.62 -3.81 -1.63
CA LEU A 183 -1.80 -4.28 -0.26
C LEU A 183 -2.01 -3.13 0.73
N THR A 184 -1.29 -2.01 0.56
CA THR A 184 -1.50 -0.79 1.35
C THR A 184 -2.94 -0.27 1.18
N ALA A 185 -3.46 -0.27 -0.04
CA ALA A 185 -4.81 0.20 -0.35
C ALA A 185 -5.93 -0.74 0.15
N TRP A 186 -5.63 -2.03 0.33
CA TRP A 186 -6.58 -3.03 0.83
C TRP A 186 -6.73 -3.02 2.35
N LYS A 187 -5.80 -2.41 3.10
CA LYS A 187 -5.90 -2.22 4.55
C LYS A 187 -7.03 -1.24 4.89
N LYS A 188 -8.26 -1.74 5.09
CA LYS A 188 -9.47 -0.95 5.40
C LYS A 188 -10.04 -1.28 6.78
N PRO A 189 -10.72 -0.32 7.43
CA PRO A 189 -11.32 -0.51 8.74
C PRO A 189 -12.39 -1.60 8.74
N LEU A 190 -12.57 -2.27 9.89
CA LEU A 190 -13.34 -3.50 9.98
C LEU A 190 -14.85 -3.31 9.75
N HIS A 191 -15.40 -2.14 10.11
CA HIS A 191 -16.83 -1.80 10.01
C HIS A 191 -17.51 -1.93 8.62
N LEU A 192 -16.75 -2.13 7.53
CA LEU A 192 -17.32 -2.35 6.20
C LEU A 192 -17.74 -3.80 6.00
N THR A 193 -18.96 -4.01 5.51
CA THR A 193 -19.44 -5.36 5.12
C THR A 193 -18.49 -6.02 4.12
N LEU A 194 -18.35 -7.35 4.19
CA LEU A 194 -17.43 -8.12 3.33
C LEU A 194 -17.65 -7.86 1.83
N SER A 195 -18.91 -7.74 1.41
CA SER A 195 -19.28 -7.49 0.00
C SER A 195 -18.85 -6.09 -0.47
N GLU A 196 -19.00 -5.07 0.39
CA GLU A 196 -18.56 -3.70 0.10
C GLU A 196 -17.05 -3.56 0.10
N ARG A 197 -16.36 -4.23 1.03
CA ARG A 197 -14.90 -4.28 1.08
C ARG A 197 -14.34 -4.87 -0.20
N LYS A 198 -14.85 -6.02 -0.64
CA LYS A 198 -14.45 -6.68 -1.89
C LYS A 198 -14.67 -5.79 -3.11
N ARG A 199 -15.85 -5.16 -3.23
CA ARG A 199 -16.19 -4.25 -4.33
C ARG A 199 -15.24 -3.05 -4.41
N ARG A 200 -14.97 -2.41 -3.26
CA ARG A 200 -14.04 -1.26 -3.22
C ARG A 200 -12.59 -1.68 -3.48
N ASN A 201 -12.18 -2.89 -3.07
CA ASN A 201 -10.83 -3.40 -3.34
C ASN A 201 -10.60 -3.62 -4.83
N VAL A 202 -11.56 -4.23 -5.53
CA VAL A 202 -11.50 -4.41 -7.00
C VAL A 202 -11.31 -3.08 -7.70
N ILE A 203 -12.06 -2.04 -7.31
CA ILE A 203 -12.00 -0.72 -7.94
C ILE A 203 -10.69 0.00 -7.65
N HIS A 204 -10.18 -0.07 -6.42
CA HIS A 204 -8.86 0.49 -6.13
C HIS A 204 -7.78 -0.21 -6.93
N THR A 205 -7.78 -1.55 -6.95
CA THR A 205 -6.79 -2.31 -7.72
C THR A 205 -6.87 -1.99 -9.22
N ALA A 206 -8.08 -1.89 -9.77
CA ALA A 206 -8.28 -1.51 -11.17
C ALA A 206 -7.73 -0.10 -11.45
N ASN A 207 -8.05 0.88 -10.62
CA ASN A 207 -7.56 2.26 -10.80
C ASN A 207 -6.04 2.37 -10.59
N LEU A 208 -5.48 1.66 -9.61
CA LEU A 208 -4.02 1.63 -9.42
C LEU A 208 -3.29 0.98 -10.59
N SER A 209 -3.89 -0.04 -11.21
CA SER A 209 -3.37 -0.64 -12.44
C SER A 209 -3.46 0.32 -13.63
N LEU A 210 -4.60 1.02 -13.76
CA LEU A 210 -4.78 2.07 -14.78
C LEU A 210 -3.78 3.20 -14.61
N LEU A 211 -3.50 3.62 -13.37
CA LEU A 211 -2.46 4.60 -13.07
C LEU A 211 -1.11 4.11 -13.61
N LEU A 212 -0.69 2.89 -13.27
CA LEU A 212 0.59 2.32 -13.74
C LEU A 212 0.71 2.34 -15.27
N ILE A 213 -0.36 1.97 -15.99
CA ILE A 213 -0.42 2.00 -17.46
C ILE A 213 -0.31 3.44 -17.97
N MET A 214 -1.00 4.38 -17.33
CA MET A 214 -1.03 5.80 -17.69
C MET A 214 0.32 6.50 -17.44
N LEU A 215 1.13 6.06 -16.48
CA LEU A 215 2.41 6.71 -16.15
C LEU A 215 3.43 6.69 -17.30
N TYR A 216 3.46 5.61 -18.08
CA TYR A 216 4.41 5.48 -19.19
C TYR A 216 4.22 6.53 -20.31
N PRO A 217 3.02 6.70 -20.91
CA PRO A 217 2.80 7.75 -21.89
C PRO A 217 2.98 9.15 -21.29
N LEU A 218 2.63 9.37 -20.01
CA LEU A 218 2.89 10.65 -19.36
C LEU A 218 4.39 10.99 -19.32
N ILE A 219 5.25 10.03 -18.99
CA ILE A 219 6.71 10.23 -19.00
C ILE A 219 7.22 10.56 -20.40
N LYS A 220 6.71 9.87 -21.43
CA LYS A 220 7.02 10.19 -22.85
C LYS A 220 6.62 11.62 -23.19
N TRP A 221 5.43 12.07 -22.79
CA TRP A 221 4.96 13.44 -23.00
C TRP A 221 5.80 14.47 -22.24
N PHE A 222 6.18 14.18 -20.99
CA PHE A 222 7.07 15.03 -20.20
C PHE A 222 8.45 15.19 -20.85
N SER A 223 8.96 14.17 -21.55
CA SER A 223 10.20 14.31 -22.32
C SER A 223 10.09 15.32 -23.49
N GLY A 224 8.88 15.50 -24.04
CA GLY A 224 8.59 16.48 -25.09
C GLY A 224 8.69 17.94 -24.63
N ILE A 225 8.63 18.21 -23.32
CA ILE A 225 8.83 19.55 -22.73
C ILE A 225 10.21 20.11 -23.11
N LEU A 226 11.21 19.25 -23.25
CA LEU A 226 12.56 19.66 -23.65
C LEU A 226 12.60 20.21 -25.08
N LEU A 227 11.69 19.77 -25.95
CA LEU A 227 11.64 20.17 -27.37
C LEU A 227 10.65 21.30 -27.63
N PHE A 228 9.53 21.36 -26.89
CA PHE A 228 8.41 22.26 -27.18
C PHE A 228 8.06 23.23 -26.05
N GLY A 229 8.78 23.18 -24.93
CA GLY A 229 8.61 24.08 -23.79
C GLY A 229 7.49 23.67 -22.81
N TRP A 230 7.33 24.48 -21.75
CA TRP A 230 6.50 24.19 -20.58
C TRP A 230 4.99 24.10 -20.87
N PHE A 231 4.51 24.72 -21.95
CA PHE A 231 3.09 24.70 -22.31
C PHE A 231 2.58 23.27 -22.59
N PHE A 232 3.45 22.40 -23.13
CA PHE A 232 3.13 21.00 -23.37
C PHE A 232 3.07 20.15 -22.09
N ALA A 233 3.53 20.69 -20.95
CA ALA A 233 3.40 20.04 -19.64
C ALA A 233 1.97 20.13 -19.07
N ILE A 234 1.15 21.07 -19.56
CA ILE A 234 -0.22 21.27 -19.07
C ILE A 234 -1.09 20.06 -19.43
N PHE A 235 -0.92 19.53 -20.65
CA PHE A 235 -1.70 18.41 -21.17
C PHE A 235 -1.62 17.13 -20.30
N PRO A 236 -0.42 16.58 -19.98
CA PRO A 236 -0.33 15.39 -19.13
C PRO A 236 -0.86 15.63 -17.70
N VAL A 237 -0.69 16.84 -17.16
CA VAL A 237 -1.24 17.20 -15.83
C VAL A 237 -2.77 17.24 -15.86
N CYS A 238 -3.38 17.80 -16.91
CA CYS A 238 -4.83 17.79 -17.07
C CYS A 238 -5.40 16.36 -17.15
N PHE A 239 -4.72 15.44 -17.84
CA PHE A 239 -5.12 14.04 -17.90
C PHE A 239 -5.06 13.34 -16.52
N LEU A 240 -3.98 13.56 -15.77
CA LEU A 240 -3.85 13.05 -14.40
C LEU A 240 -4.98 13.57 -13.49
N LEU A 241 -5.27 14.87 -13.55
CA LEU A 241 -6.33 15.49 -12.75
C LEU A 241 -7.72 15.01 -13.17
N GLY A 242 -7.97 14.87 -14.47
CA GLY A 242 -9.23 14.34 -15.00
C GLY A 242 -9.46 12.90 -14.55
N TRP A 243 -8.44 12.04 -14.66
CA TRP A 243 -8.49 10.67 -14.16
C TRP A 243 -8.71 10.62 -12.64
N ALA A 244 -7.98 11.43 -11.86
CA ALA A 244 -8.13 11.48 -10.41
C ALA A 244 -9.54 11.93 -9.99
N CYS A 245 -10.14 12.87 -10.72
CA CYS A 245 -11.51 13.31 -10.51
C CYS A 245 -12.51 12.17 -10.77
N LEU A 246 -12.38 11.46 -11.88
CA LEU A 246 -13.25 10.32 -12.21
C LEU A 246 -13.15 9.20 -11.17
N TYR A 247 -11.93 8.88 -10.74
CA TYR A 247 -11.70 7.91 -9.68
C TYR A 247 -12.32 8.35 -8.34
N TRP A 248 -12.20 9.62 -7.97
CA TRP A 248 -12.83 10.15 -6.76
C TRP A 248 -14.37 10.06 -6.81
N VAL A 249 -14.96 10.42 -7.96
CA VAL A 249 -16.41 10.29 -8.20
C VAL A 249 -16.84 8.83 -8.14
N GLN A 250 -16.10 7.93 -8.79
CA GLN A 250 -16.33 6.49 -8.75
C GLN A 250 -16.32 5.94 -7.32
N TYR A 251 -15.32 6.34 -6.52
CA TYR A 251 -15.17 5.89 -5.13
C TYR A 251 -16.33 6.36 -4.24
N LYS A 252 -16.85 7.56 -4.44
CA LYS A 252 -17.99 8.10 -3.68
C LYS A 252 -19.31 7.44 -4.08
N LEU A 253 -19.50 7.17 -5.37
CA LEU A 253 -20.74 6.62 -5.91
C LEU A 253 -20.89 5.12 -5.65
N ILE A 254 -19.81 4.35 -5.56
CA ILE A 254 -19.89 2.88 -5.41
C ILE A 254 -20.60 2.43 -4.12
N GLY A 255 -20.59 3.27 -3.08
CA GLY A 255 -21.32 3.00 -1.84
C GLY A 255 -22.83 3.24 -1.94
N ARG A 256 -23.27 4.04 -2.92
CA ARG A 256 -24.68 4.45 -3.08
C ARG A 256 -25.34 3.83 -4.31
N ILE A 257 -24.67 3.87 -5.47
CA ILE A 257 -25.19 3.44 -6.78
C ILE A 257 -24.06 2.71 -7.54
N PRO A 258 -23.94 1.38 -7.39
CA PRO A 258 -22.80 0.62 -7.92
C PRO A 258 -22.70 0.63 -9.45
N VAL A 259 -23.84 0.70 -10.15
CA VAL A 259 -23.88 0.78 -11.63
C VAL A 259 -23.22 2.05 -12.16
N LEU A 260 -23.51 3.22 -11.56
CA LEU A 260 -22.83 4.46 -11.91
C LEU A 260 -21.33 4.37 -11.62
N GLY A 261 -20.95 3.76 -10.50
CA GLY A 261 -19.54 3.54 -10.17
C GLY A 261 -18.80 2.70 -11.23
N LEU A 262 -19.44 1.69 -11.81
CA LEU A 262 -18.86 0.90 -12.90
C LEU A 262 -18.72 1.72 -14.19
N LEU A 263 -19.73 2.53 -14.54
CA LEU A 263 -19.68 3.41 -15.71
C LEU A 263 -18.51 4.40 -15.63
N PHE A 264 -18.32 5.07 -14.50
CA PHE A 264 -17.17 5.95 -14.28
C PHE A 264 -15.83 5.20 -14.36
N GLY A 265 -15.78 3.95 -13.91
CA GLY A 265 -14.60 3.10 -14.07
C GLY A 265 -14.26 2.79 -15.53
N MET A 266 -15.27 2.50 -16.36
CA MET A 266 -15.07 2.31 -17.79
C MET A 266 -14.60 3.59 -18.46
N SER A 267 -15.17 4.74 -18.10
CA SER A 267 -14.71 6.05 -18.59
C SER A 267 -13.25 6.33 -18.24
N SER A 268 -12.81 6.00 -17.01
CA SER A 268 -11.40 6.09 -16.62
C SER A 268 -10.51 5.21 -17.51
N ALA A 269 -10.93 3.98 -17.81
CA ALA A 269 -10.18 3.08 -18.69
C ALA A 269 -10.10 3.59 -20.13
N VAL A 270 -11.18 4.17 -20.67
CA VAL A 270 -11.21 4.78 -22.01
C VAL A 270 -10.24 5.97 -22.09
N ILE A 271 -10.21 6.84 -21.08
CA ILE A 271 -9.28 7.98 -21.05
C ILE A 271 -7.82 7.52 -21.05
N VAL A 272 -7.51 6.49 -20.27
CA VAL A 272 -6.16 5.91 -20.26
C VAL A 272 -5.83 5.28 -21.62
N GLY A 273 -6.78 4.54 -22.23
CA GLY A 273 -6.60 3.97 -23.56
C GLY A 273 -6.36 5.01 -24.65
N LEU A 274 -7.09 6.13 -24.61
CA LEU A 274 -6.88 7.27 -25.52
C LEU A 274 -5.48 7.87 -25.33
N LEU A 275 -5.05 8.07 -24.08
CA LEU A 275 -3.70 8.59 -23.80
C LEU A 275 -2.59 7.65 -24.33
N CYS A 276 -2.79 6.33 -24.23
CA CYS A 276 -1.84 5.34 -24.75
C CYS A 276 -1.79 5.29 -26.29
N SER A 277 -2.84 5.76 -26.98
CA SER A 277 -2.93 5.76 -28.45
C SER A 277 -2.22 6.93 -29.14
N VAL A 278 -1.73 7.91 -28.36
CA VAL A 278 -1.03 9.12 -28.83
C VAL A 278 0.45 9.08 -28.46
#